data_AF-A0AAW8VYI0-F1
#
_entry.id   AF-A0AAW8VYI0-F1
#
_cell.length_a   1.000
_cell.length_b   1.000
_cell.length_c   1.000
_cell.angle_alpha   90.00
_cell.angle_beta   90.00
_cell.angle_gamma   90.00
#
_symmetry.space_group_name_H-M   'P 1'
#
loop_
_entity.id
_entity.type
_entity.pdbx_description
1 polymer ?
#
loop_
_entity_poly.entity_id
_entity_poly.type
_entity_poly.pdbx_seq_one_letter_code
_entity_poly.pdbx_strand_id
1 'polypeptide(L)'
;MNTENYIKSNIELIKDNAKGTSLSTPLRSIKGLAQVLKTLYKLTLKQPSNQYVDTSFYTVKCTTKTIYMSTTKSFQSKFSEHDVRHLMRYLALAEIIQPLDWSHLNKDSKLDKMTVVKAKHNESGYTGMTPVYKIANLNKTSSIHPERLNRQMTPATSLPYLAIACQYGYELAEQVFANLNNWLVVTPTVNQMEKLATDVRMQKVVMINQLKPYFKPARMPKNYEQPDTSIYYRRMLASLDVIGWLDAQGLAFEPASKVRDYVKLPDDLNSNTKVLYDKSVIK
;
A
#
# COMPACT_ATOMS: atom_id res chain seq x y z
N MET A 1 -1.84 -33.15 -8.74
CA MET A 1 -2.76 -32.57 -7.74
C MET A 1 -3.78 -31.73 -8.49
N ASN A 2 -5.07 -32.09 -8.43
CA ASN A 2 -6.14 -31.33 -9.07
C ASN A 2 -6.19 -29.92 -8.46
N THR A 3 -5.64 -28.94 -9.16
CA THR A 3 -6.00 -27.53 -8.99
C THR A 3 -7.43 -27.38 -9.51
N GLU A 4 -8.41 -27.90 -8.74
CA GLU A 4 -9.76 -27.36 -8.79
C GLU A 4 -9.60 -25.84 -8.76
N ASN A 5 -10.15 -25.18 -9.78
CA ASN A 5 -9.88 -23.79 -10.06
C ASN A 5 -10.26 -22.93 -8.85
N TYR A 6 -9.31 -22.72 -7.94
CA TYR A 6 -9.55 -22.09 -6.64
C TYR A 6 -10.01 -20.65 -6.78
N ILE A 7 -9.86 -20.06 -7.97
CA ILE A 7 -10.43 -18.77 -8.31
C ILE A 7 -11.96 -18.80 -8.28
N LYS A 8 -12.60 -19.89 -8.75
CA LYS A 8 -14.06 -20.06 -8.62
C LYS A 8 -14.46 -20.13 -7.14
N SER A 9 -13.75 -20.93 -6.34
CA SER A 9 -14.00 -21.05 -4.89
C SER A 9 -13.78 -19.71 -4.17
N ASN A 10 -12.73 -18.96 -4.53
CA ASN A 10 -12.49 -17.61 -4.01
C ASN A 10 -13.65 -16.66 -4.38
N ILE A 11 -14.17 -16.73 -5.60
CA ILE A 11 -15.31 -15.91 -6.04
C ILE A 11 -16.55 -16.21 -5.21
N GLU A 12 -16.84 -17.47 -4.93
CA GLU A 12 -17.95 -17.86 -4.05
C GLU A 12 -17.72 -17.33 -2.63
N LEU A 13 -16.53 -17.53 -2.07
CA LEU A 13 -16.18 -17.08 -0.72
C LEU A 13 -16.41 -15.57 -0.53
N ILE A 14 -15.99 -14.76 -1.51
CA ILE A 14 -16.10 -13.29 -1.40
C ILE A 14 -17.52 -12.76 -1.71
N LYS A 15 -18.48 -13.57 -2.21
CA LYS A 15 -19.85 -13.09 -2.49
C LYS A 15 -20.42 -12.37 -1.28
N ASP A 16 -20.32 -13.02 -0.12
CA ASP A 16 -20.79 -12.52 1.17
C ASP A 16 -19.66 -11.90 2.00
N ASN A 17 -18.71 -11.26 1.32
CA ASN A 17 -17.53 -10.65 1.93
C ASN A 17 -16.74 -11.63 2.81
N ALA A 18 -16.63 -12.91 2.40
CA ALA A 18 -15.91 -13.94 3.14
C ALA A 18 -16.37 -14.09 4.61
N LYS A 19 -17.68 -13.99 4.86
CA LYS A 19 -18.30 -14.16 6.19
C LYS A 19 -17.77 -15.43 6.87
N GLY A 20 -17.38 -15.30 8.14
CA GLY A 20 -16.81 -16.41 8.93
C GLY A 20 -15.31 -16.61 8.77
N THR A 21 -14.62 -15.79 7.96
CA THR A 21 -13.16 -15.80 7.84
C THR A 21 -12.52 -14.51 8.38
N SER A 22 -11.20 -14.52 8.56
CA SER A 22 -10.40 -13.34 8.94
C SER A 22 -10.49 -12.19 7.93
N LEU A 23 -10.90 -12.44 6.69
CA LEU A 23 -11.12 -11.42 5.66
C LEU A 23 -12.47 -10.68 5.83
N SER A 24 -13.38 -11.20 6.66
CA SER A 24 -14.74 -10.66 6.75
C SER A 24 -14.79 -9.21 7.21
N THR A 25 -13.94 -8.84 8.17
CA THR A 25 -13.88 -7.46 8.66
C THR A 25 -13.23 -6.54 7.64
N PRO A 26 -12.00 -6.80 7.12
CA PRO A 26 -11.38 -5.96 6.10
C PRO A 26 -12.25 -5.73 4.86
N LEU A 27 -12.89 -6.77 4.33
CA LEU A 27 -13.72 -6.67 3.11
C LEU A 27 -14.99 -5.82 3.32
N ARG A 28 -15.48 -5.72 4.57
CA ARG A 28 -16.64 -4.88 4.92
C ARG A 28 -16.23 -3.45 5.28
N SER A 29 -15.13 -3.27 6.03
CA SER A 29 -14.73 -1.96 6.55
C SER A 29 -13.99 -1.12 5.52
N ILE A 30 -13.12 -1.72 4.71
CA ILE A 30 -12.34 -1.00 3.70
C ILE A 30 -13.19 -0.87 2.44
N LYS A 31 -13.82 0.30 2.28
CA LYS A 31 -14.75 0.58 1.18
C LYS A 31 -14.12 0.25 -0.18
N GLY A 32 -14.84 -0.54 -0.99
CA GLY A 32 -14.42 -0.88 -2.34
C GLY A 32 -13.44 -2.05 -2.47
N LEU A 33 -12.80 -2.51 -1.37
CA LEU A 33 -11.84 -3.61 -1.40
C LEU A 33 -12.44 -4.90 -1.96
N ALA A 34 -13.64 -5.27 -1.49
CA ALA A 34 -14.36 -6.45 -1.98
C ALA A 34 -14.68 -6.38 -3.49
N GLN A 35 -15.01 -5.21 -4.01
CA GLN A 35 -15.32 -5.04 -5.43
C GLN A 35 -14.06 -5.18 -6.29
N VAL A 36 -12.94 -4.57 -5.88
CA VAL A 36 -11.65 -4.71 -6.58
C VAL A 36 -11.22 -6.17 -6.60
N LEU A 37 -11.30 -6.86 -5.45
CA LEU A 37 -10.96 -8.27 -5.33
C LEU A 37 -11.84 -9.17 -6.22
N LYS A 38 -13.17 -8.96 -6.21
CA LYS A 38 -14.12 -9.65 -7.10
C LYS A 38 -13.77 -9.45 -8.57
N THR A 39 -13.48 -8.21 -8.97
CA THR A 39 -13.11 -7.89 -10.34
C THR A 39 -11.80 -8.58 -10.74
N LEU A 40 -10.80 -8.62 -9.86
CA LEU A 40 -9.52 -9.26 -10.13
C LEU A 40 -9.65 -10.77 -10.36
N TYR A 41 -10.42 -11.47 -9.53
CA TYR A 41 -10.67 -12.90 -9.74
C TYR A 41 -11.43 -13.19 -11.04
N LYS A 42 -12.41 -12.35 -11.39
CA LYS A 42 -13.11 -12.46 -12.69
C LYS A 42 -12.16 -12.24 -13.87
N LEU A 43 -11.26 -11.26 -13.77
CA LEU A 43 -10.23 -11.02 -14.80
C LEU A 43 -9.27 -12.21 -14.91
N THR A 44 -8.89 -12.81 -13.78
CA THR A 44 -8.00 -13.99 -13.74
C THR A 44 -8.61 -15.18 -14.50
N LEU A 45 -9.92 -15.40 -14.40
CA LEU A 45 -10.62 -16.45 -15.18
C LEU A 45 -10.71 -16.15 -16.67
N LYS A 46 -10.88 -14.86 -17.04
CA LYS A 46 -11.06 -14.45 -18.44
C LYS A 46 -9.74 -14.32 -19.20
N GLN A 47 -8.68 -13.92 -18.51
CA GLN A 47 -7.39 -13.54 -19.09
C GLN A 47 -6.25 -14.04 -18.18
N PRO A 48 -6.10 -15.37 -18.01
CA PRO A 48 -4.97 -15.90 -17.26
C PRO A 48 -3.66 -15.52 -17.96
N SER A 49 -2.61 -15.28 -17.17
CA SER A 49 -1.27 -15.01 -17.70
C SER A 49 -0.40 -16.29 -17.69
N ASN A 50 0.21 -16.59 -18.83
CA ASN A 50 1.17 -17.69 -19.00
C ASN A 50 2.63 -17.21 -18.86
N GLN A 51 2.87 -16.04 -18.25
CA GLN A 51 4.19 -15.39 -18.23
C GLN A 51 5.13 -15.83 -17.10
N TYR A 52 4.73 -16.82 -16.31
CA TYR A 52 5.35 -17.17 -15.02
C TYR A 52 5.99 -18.58 -15.05
N VAL A 53 7.01 -18.79 -14.21
CA VAL A 53 7.76 -20.07 -14.12
C VAL A 53 6.96 -21.14 -13.38
N ASP A 54 6.26 -20.79 -12.30
CA ASP A 54 5.55 -21.77 -11.47
C ASP A 54 4.04 -21.81 -11.80
N THR A 55 3.64 -22.88 -12.49
CA THR A 55 2.27 -23.08 -12.97
C THR A 55 1.28 -23.51 -11.88
N SER A 56 1.72 -23.65 -10.63
CA SER A 56 0.84 -24.04 -9.50
C SER A 56 -0.09 -22.92 -9.01
N PHE A 57 0.14 -21.67 -9.47
CA PHE A 57 -0.67 -20.50 -9.12
C PHE A 57 -1.31 -19.85 -10.34
N TYR A 58 -2.51 -19.29 -10.15
CA TYR A 58 -3.12 -18.42 -11.15
C TYR A 58 -2.48 -17.03 -11.12
N THR A 59 -2.28 -16.47 -12.31
CA THR A 59 -1.78 -15.12 -12.50
C THR A 59 -2.66 -14.32 -13.45
N VAL A 60 -2.66 -12.99 -13.30
CA VAL A 60 -3.41 -12.07 -14.16
C VAL A 60 -2.54 -10.89 -14.55
N LYS A 61 -2.55 -10.53 -15.84
CA LYS A 61 -1.81 -9.39 -16.39
C LYS A 61 -2.78 -8.24 -16.68
N CYS A 62 -2.79 -7.21 -15.84
CA CYS A 62 -3.73 -6.10 -15.98
C CYS A 62 -3.22 -4.81 -15.32
N THR A 63 -3.61 -3.65 -15.83
CA THR A 63 -3.31 -2.36 -15.17
C THR A 63 -4.38 -2.00 -14.14
N THR A 64 -4.10 -1.04 -13.25
CA THR A 64 -5.12 -0.44 -12.36
C THR A 64 -6.30 0.13 -13.16
N LYS A 65 -6.02 0.75 -14.31
CA LYS A 65 -7.04 1.22 -15.25
C LYS A 65 -7.92 0.08 -15.76
N THR A 66 -7.32 -1.04 -16.17
CA THR A 66 -8.06 -2.24 -16.62
C THR A 66 -9.00 -2.74 -15.53
N ILE A 67 -8.52 -2.81 -14.29
CA ILE A 67 -9.32 -3.24 -13.14
C ILE A 67 -10.48 -2.26 -12.91
N TYR A 68 -10.18 -0.96 -12.84
CA TYR A 68 -11.17 0.11 -12.64
C TYR A 68 -12.29 0.07 -13.70
N MET A 69 -11.93 -0.01 -14.98
CA MET A 69 -12.89 -0.08 -16.09
C MET A 69 -13.72 -1.38 -16.09
N SER A 70 -13.22 -2.43 -15.45
CA SER A 70 -13.91 -3.72 -15.29
C SER A 70 -14.78 -3.81 -14.03
N THR A 71 -14.86 -2.74 -13.23
CA THR A 71 -15.81 -2.65 -12.09
C THR A 71 -17.20 -2.22 -12.55
N THR A 72 -18.16 -2.17 -11.62
CA THR A 72 -19.54 -1.74 -11.92
C THR A 72 -19.63 -0.22 -12.12
N LYS A 73 -20.63 0.25 -12.88
CA LYS A 73 -20.87 1.70 -13.06
C LYS A 73 -21.06 2.43 -11.72
N SER A 74 -21.73 1.80 -10.75
CA SER A 74 -21.90 2.37 -9.41
C SER A 74 -20.60 2.46 -8.60
N PHE A 75 -19.60 1.63 -8.89
CA PHE A 75 -18.28 1.75 -8.28
C PHE A 75 -17.53 2.92 -8.91
N GLN A 76 -17.56 3.01 -10.25
CA GLN A 76 -16.88 4.06 -11.02
C GLN A 76 -17.42 5.46 -10.72
N SER A 77 -18.68 5.61 -10.28
CA SER A 77 -19.21 6.91 -9.86
C SER A 77 -18.71 7.38 -8.50
N LYS A 78 -18.13 6.50 -7.67
CA LYS A 78 -17.72 6.78 -6.29
C LYS A 78 -16.21 6.73 -6.06
N PHE A 79 -15.49 6.04 -6.94
CA PHE A 79 -14.06 5.79 -6.83
C PHE A 79 -13.35 6.16 -8.12
N SER A 80 -12.06 6.41 -8.02
CA SER A 80 -11.16 6.71 -9.13
C SER A 80 -10.20 5.54 -9.41
N GLU A 81 -9.46 5.62 -10.51
CA GLU A 81 -8.35 4.69 -10.75
C GLU A 81 -7.29 4.77 -9.63
N HIS A 82 -7.08 5.96 -9.06
CA HIS A 82 -6.13 6.17 -7.96
C HIS A 82 -6.54 5.40 -6.70
N ASP A 83 -7.84 5.38 -6.38
CA ASP A 83 -8.38 4.59 -5.28
C ASP A 83 -8.17 3.09 -5.50
N VAL A 84 -8.35 2.61 -6.74
CA VAL A 84 -8.07 1.20 -7.10
C VAL A 84 -6.60 0.86 -6.89
N ARG A 85 -5.68 1.79 -7.20
CA ARG A 85 -4.24 1.59 -6.96
C ARG A 85 -3.95 1.40 -5.47
N HIS A 86 -4.58 2.19 -4.59
CA HIS A 86 -4.41 2.03 -3.14
C HIS A 86 -5.01 0.73 -2.64
N LEU A 87 -6.21 0.36 -3.10
CA LEU A 87 -6.84 -0.90 -2.76
C LEU A 87 -6.00 -2.11 -3.21
N MET A 88 -5.37 -2.05 -4.38
CA MET A 88 -4.43 -3.08 -4.83
C MET A 88 -3.21 -3.21 -3.90
N ARG A 89 -2.68 -2.08 -3.39
CA ARG A 89 -1.61 -2.12 -2.38
C ARG A 89 -2.06 -2.76 -1.07
N TYR A 90 -3.31 -2.58 -0.66
CA TYR A 90 -3.86 -3.27 0.50
C TYR A 90 -3.96 -4.77 0.27
N LEU A 91 -4.48 -5.19 -0.89
CA LEU A 91 -4.51 -6.61 -1.25
C LEU A 91 -3.09 -7.22 -1.27
N ALA A 92 -2.10 -6.46 -1.73
CA ALA A 92 -0.71 -6.91 -1.73
C ALA A 92 -0.10 -6.97 -0.32
N LEU A 93 -0.40 -5.99 0.54
CA LEU A 93 0.03 -5.98 1.95
C LEU A 93 -0.47 -7.22 2.69
N ALA A 94 -1.70 -7.64 2.42
CA ALA A 94 -2.31 -8.84 2.97
C ALA A 94 -1.94 -10.13 2.21
N GLU A 95 -1.03 -10.07 1.23
CA GLU A 95 -0.59 -11.19 0.39
C GLU A 95 -1.73 -11.93 -0.35
N ILE A 96 -2.90 -11.30 -0.45
CA ILE A 96 -4.03 -11.80 -1.26
C ILE A 96 -3.66 -11.77 -2.75
N ILE A 97 -2.84 -10.78 -3.11
CA ILE A 97 -2.17 -10.70 -4.40
C ILE A 97 -0.68 -10.50 -4.16
N GLN A 98 0.14 -10.96 -5.10
CA GLN A 98 1.56 -10.68 -5.11
C GLN A 98 1.91 -10.12 -6.50
N PRO A 99 2.27 -8.84 -6.61
CA PRO A 99 2.88 -8.36 -7.84
C PRO A 99 4.16 -9.16 -8.12
N LEU A 100 4.30 -9.62 -9.35
CA LEU A 100 5.46 -10.43 -9.74
C LEU A 100 6.58 -9.52 -10.25
N ASP A 101 7.82 -9.88 -9.92
CA ASP A 101 9.02 -9.20 -10.41
C ASP A 101 9.75 -10.03 -11.50
N TRP A 102 10.95 -9.61 -11.86
CA TRP A 102 11.79 -10.29 -12.85
C TRP A 102 12.18 -11.72 -12.47
N SER A 103 12.38 -12.02 -11.18
CA SER A 103 12.77 -13.36 -10.73
C SER A 103 11.68 -14.39 -11.04
N HIS A 104 10.42 -13.94 -11.04
CA HIS A 104 9.24 -14.76 -11.23
C HIS A 104 9.01 -15.16 -12.70
N LEU A 105 9.40 -14.33 -13.67
CA LEU A 105 9.04 -14.53 -15.08
C LEU A 105 9.76 -15.71 -15.76
N ASN A 106 9.07 -16.36 -16.70
CA ASN A 106 9.69 -17.36 -17.57
C ASN A 106 10.57 -16.73 -18.66
N LYS A 107 11.48 -17.52 -19.25
CA LYS A 107 12.51 -17.04 -20.19
C LYS A 107 11.92 -16.25 -21.37
N ASP A 108 10.79 -16.68 -21.92
CA ASP A 108 10.19 -16.03 -23.08
C ASP A 108 9.57 -14.67 -22.70
N SER A 109 8.86 -14.61 -21.57
CA SER A 109 8.28 -13.36 -21.07
C SER A 109 9.36 -12.34 -20.70
N LYS A 110 10.49 -12.83 -20.20
CA LYS A 110 11.70 -12.05 -19.95
C LYS A 110 12.23 -11.42 -21.24
N LEU A 111 12.38 -12.22 -22.30
CA LEU A 111 12.85 -11.76 -23.60
C LEU A 111 11.88 -10.73 -24.24
N ASP A 112 10.58 -11.02 -24.26
CA ASP A 112 9.56 -10.11 -24.80
C ASP A 112 9.61 -8.74 -24.11
N LYS A 113 9.74 -8.75 -22.79
CA LYS A 113 9.87 -7.53 -22.01
C LYS A 113 11.14 -6.78 -22.37
N MET A 114 12.29 -7.44 -22.45
CA MET A 114 13.55 -6.79 -22.83
C MET A 114 13.52 -6.15 -24.22
N THR A 115 12.80 -6.74 -25.17
CA THR A 115 12.60 -6.13 -26.49
C THR A 115 11.86 -4.80 -26.39
N VAL A 116 10.79 -4.73 -25.59
CA VAL A 116 10.04 -3.48 -25.36
C VAL A 116 10.90 -2.43 -24.64
N VAL A 117 11.71 -2.86 -23.67
CA VAL A 117 12.66 -1.97 -22.96
C VAL A 117 13.59 -1.28 -23.94
N LYS A 118 14.27 -2.07 -24.77
CA LYS A 118 15.26 -1.58 -25.74
C LYS A 118 14.60 -0.66 -26.77
N ALA A 119 13.44 -1.05 -27.30
CA ALA A 119 12.72 -0.26 -28.30
C ALA A 119 12.27 1.11 -27.78
N LYS A 120 11.99 1.25 -26.48
CA LYS A 120 11.59 2.52 -25.87
C LYS A 120 12.75 3.41 -25.44
N HIS A 121 14.00 3.00 -25.68
CA HIS A 121 15.19 3.64 -25.11
C HIS A 121 15.04 3.94 -23.62
N ASN A 122 14.29 3.06 -22.94
CA ASN A 122 14.04 3.24 -21.53
C ASN A 122 15.27 2.68 -20.82
N GLU A 123 16.30 3.50 -20.63
CA GLU A 123 17.54 3.10 -19.95
C GLU A 123 17.26 2.68 -18.50
N SER A 124 16.24 3.29 -17.88
CA SER A 124 15.72 2.82 -16.60
C SER A 124 15.03 1.48 -16.70
N GLY A 125 14.65 1.06 -17.92
CA GLY A 125 14.19 -0.26 -18.34
C GLY A 125 12.68 -0.36 -18.60
N TYR A 126 11.84 0.46 -17.99
CA TYR A 126 10.85 -0.22 -17.15
C TYR A 126 9.49 0.45 -17.01
N THR A 127 9.33 1.65 -17.58
CA THR A 127 8.10 2.44 -17.58
C THR A 127 7.09 1.92 -18.61
N GLY A 128 5.85 1.71 -18.17
CA GLY A 128 4.72 1.40 -19.05
C GLY A 128 4.55 -0.07 -19.40
N MET A 129 5.15 -0.99 -18.64
CA MET A 129 4.80 -2.41 -18.71
C MET A 129 3.57 -2.72 -17.86
N THR A 130 2.67 -3.55 -18.41
CA THR A 130 1.53 -4.07 -17.65
C THR A 130 2.04 -5.03 -16.55
N PRO A 131 1.67 -4.80 -15.28
CA PRO A 131 2.05 -5.69 -14.18
C PRO A 131 1.36 -7.05 -14.30
N VAL A 132 2.00 -8.06 -13.74
CA VAL A 132 1.43 -9.40 -13.56
C VAL A 132 1.30 -9.64 -12.06
N TYR A 133 0.15 -10.12 -11.63
CA TYR A 133 -0.12 -10.44 -10.24
C TYR A 133 -0.37 -11.94 -10.09
N LYS A 134 0.31 -12.56 -9.13
CA LYS A 134 -0.07 -13.88 -8.59
C LYS A 134 -1.24 -13.69 -7.63
N ILE A 135 -2.15 -14.66 -7.65
CA ILE A 135 -3.40 -14.61 -6.93
C ILE A 135 -3.46 -15.74 -5.90
N ALA A 136 -3.63 -15.38 -4.63
CA ALA A 136 -3.65 -16.34 -3.53
C ALA A 136 -4.93 -17.21 -3.53
N ASN A 137 -4.79 -18.43 -2.99
CA ASN A 137 -5.92 -19.27 -2.64
C ASN A 137 -6.43 -18.85 -1.25
N LEU A 138 -7.61 -18.23 -1.17
CA LEU A 138 -8.13 -17.67 0.08
C LEU A 138 -8.50 -18.75 1.11
N ASN A 139 -8.69 -20.00 0.67
CA ASN A 139 -8.94 -21.12 1.58
C ASN A 139 -7.66 -21.59 2.30
N LYS A 140 -6.47 -21.16 1.84
CA LYS A 140 -5.18 -21.43 2.51
C LYS A 140 -4.82 -20.24 3.38
N THR A 141 -5.35 -20.21 4.60
CA THR A 141 -5.13 -19.13 5.56
C THR A 141 -3.67 -18.89 5.90
N SER A 142 -2.80 -19.89 5.76
CA SER A 142 -1.34 -19.76 5.94
C SER A 142 -0.62 -18.96 4.85
N SER A 143 -1.32 -18.56 3.78
CA SER A 143 -0.74 -17.85 2.63
C SER A 143 -1.24 -16.42 2.45
N ILE A 144 -2.04 -15.91 3.40
CA ILE A 144 -2.56 -14.55 3.39
C ILE A 144 -2.46 -13.95 4.80
N HIS A 145 -2.38 -12.63 4.86
CA HIS A 145 -2.21 -11.86 6.09
C HIS A 145 -3.28 -10.78 6.29
N PRO A 146 -4.58 -11.16 6.48
CA PRO A 146 -5.67 -10.20 6.64
C PRO A 146 -5.52 -9.28 7.85
N GLU A 147 -4.79 -9.70 8.88
CA GLU A 147 -4.48 -8.92 10.08
C GLU A 147 -3.70 -7.64 9.78
N ARG A 148 -3.00 -7.58 8.65
CA ARG A 148 -2.28 -6.38 8.21
C ARG A 148 -3.23 -5.30 7.66
N LEU A 149 -4.51 -5.60 7.49
CA LEU A 149 -5.55 -4.68 7.02
C LEU A 149 -6.31 -4.06 8.19
N ASN A 150 -6.10 -2.76 8.41
CA ASN A 150 -6.75 -2.01 9.48
C ASN A 150 -8.09 -1.40 9.00
N ARG A 151 -9.10 -1.36 9.88
CA ARG A 151 -10.39 -0.67 9.65
C ARG A 151 -10.25 0.82 9.34
N GLN A 152 -9.15 1.45 9.75
CA GLN A 152 -8.84 2.86 9.47
C GLN A 152 -8.36 3.08 8.02
N MET A 153 -8.02 2.00 7.30
CA MET A 153 -7.61 2.08 5.90
C MET A 153 -8.80 2.49 5.02
N THR A 154 -8.56 3.49 4.18
CA THR A 154 -9.54 3.96 3.20
C THR A 154 -8.90 4.00 1.81
N PRO A 155 -9.70 3.97 0.73
CA PRO A 155 -9.16 4.09 -0.63
C PRO A 155 -8.45 5.43 -0.89
N ALA A 156 -8.74 6.47 -0.11
CA ALA A 156 -8.07 7.76 -0.21
C ALA A 156 -6.68 7.78 0.46
N THR A 157 -6.44 6.88 1.42
CA THR A 157 -5.14 6.77 2.11
C THR A 157 -4.16 6.02 1.20
N SER A 158 -3.02 6.64 0.89
CA SER A 158 -1.92 5.93 0.23
C SER A 158 -1.08 5.25 1.29
N LEU A 159 -0.67 3.99 1.09
CA LEU A 159 0.45 3.42 1.86
C LEU A 159 1.72 3.58 1.03
N PRO A 160 2.59 4.55 1.35
CA PRO A 160 3.89 4.68 0.72
C PRO A 160 4.82 3.56 1.18
N TYR A 161 5.87 3.29 0.40
CA TYR A 161 6.89 2.29 0.70
C TYR A 161 7.44 2.45 2.13
N LEU A 162 7.77 3.68 2.54
CA LEU A 162 8.26 3.96 3.89
C LEU A 162 7.29 3.50 4.98
N ALA A 163 5.99 3.71 4.82
CA ALA A 163 5.03 3.33 5.86
C ALA A 163 5.01 1.81 6.05
N ILE A 164 5.04 1.05 4.95
CA ILE A 164 5.12 -0.41 4.99
C ILE A 164 6.47 -0.85 5.57
N ALA A 165 7.57 -0.23 5.14
CA ALA A 165 8.91 -0.55 5.64
C ALA A 165 9.05 -0.30 7.15
N CYS A 166 8.45 0.77 7.65
CA CYS A 166 8.46 1.09 9.09
C CYS A 166 7.71 0.03 9.92
N GLN A 167 6.56 -0.44 9.44
CA GLN A 167 5.73 -1.38 10.21
C GLN A 167 6.15 -2.84 10.05
N TYR A 168 6.54 -3.24 8.84
CA TYR A 168 6.71 -4.64 8.47
C TYR A 168 8.08 -4.96 7.85
N GLY A 169 8.98 -3.98 7.75
CA GLY A 169 10.31 -4.15 7.18
C GLY A 169 10.38 -3.95 5.66
N TYR A 170 11.61 -3.76 5.17
CA TYR A 170 11.88 -3.47 3.76
C TYR A 170 11.48 -4.63 2.83
N GLU A 171 11.62 -5.87 3.27
CA GLU A 171 11.26 -7.05 2.46
C GLU A 171 9.78 -7.05 2.07
N LEU A 172 8.87 -6.84 3.03
CA LEU A 172 7.44 -6.75 2.70
C LEU A 172 7.14 -5.50 1.87
N ALA A 173 7.80 -4.37 2.15
CA ALA A 173 7.63 -3.16 1.35
C ALA A 173 8.05 -3.39 -0.12
N GLU A 174 9.17 -4.08 -0.35
CA GLU A 174 9.65 -4.48 -1.68
C GLU A 174 8.70 -5.45 -2.36
N GLN A 175 8.09 -6.40 -1.64
CA GLN A 175 7.09 -7.30 -2.20
C GLN A 175 5.78 -6.57 -2.57
N VAL A 176 5.28 -5.67 -1.71
CA VAL A 176 4.04 -4.92 -1.97
C VAL A 176 4.21 -3.95 -3.13
N PHE A 177 5.38 -3.32 -3.19
CA PHE A 177 5.81 -2.48 -4.30
C PHE A 177 6.55 -3.28 -5.36
N ALA A 178 6.49 -4.61 -5.32
CA ALA A 178 7.02 -5.38 -6.41
C ALA A 178 6.23 -4.94 -7.62
N ASN A 179 6.95 -4.65 -8.67
CA ASN A 179 6.36 -4.55 -9.96
C ASN A 179 7.36 -5.27 -10.84
N LEU A 180 6.91 -5.63 -12.03
CA LEU A 180 7.79 -5.74 -13.15
C LEU A 180 8.34 -4.33 -13.31
N ASN A 181 9.43 -4.09 -12.58
CA ASN A 181 10.31 -2.96 -12.60
C ASN A 181 9.98 -1.69 -11.78
N ASN A 182 10.03 -1.71 -10.44
CA ASN A 182 9.94 -0.46 -9.70
C ASN A 182 11.29 0.29 -9.63
N TRP A 183 11.31 1.44 -10.30
CA TRP A 183 11.78 2.75 -9.87
C TRP A 183 12.49 2.74 -8.51
N LEU A 184 13.65 3.39 -8.43
CA LEU A 184 14.25 3.78 -7.14
C LEU A 184 13.15 4.49 -6.32
N VAL A 185 12.61 3.84 -5.29
CA VAL A 185 11.55 4.45 -4.48
C VAL A 185 12.23 5.48 -3.60
N VAL A 186 12.24 6.72 -4.08
CA VAL A 186 12.88 7.84 -3.39
C VAL A 186 12.13 8.08 -2.09
N THR A 187 12.72 7.67 -0.99
CA THR A 187 12.05 7.65 0.29
C THR A 187 13.04 7.83 1.45
N PRO A 188 12.62 8.45 2.57
CA PRO A 188 13.40 8.45 3.80
C PRO A 188 13.73 7.04 4.28
N THR A 189 14.68 6.92 5.20
CA THR A 189 14.97 5.63 5.85
C THR A 189 14.06 5.41 7.06
N VAL A 190 13.86 4.15 7.43
CA VAL A 190 13.19 3.79 8.70
C VAL A 190 13.89 4.47 9.90
N ASN A 191 15.23 4.54 9.92
CA ASN A 191 15.98 5.21 10.99
C ASN A 191 15.61 6.70 11.15
N GLN A 192 15.26 7.41 10.07
CA GLN A 192 14.79 8.80 10.19
C GLN A 192 13.43 8.88 10.89
N MET A 193 12.56 7.89 10.67
CA MET A 193 11.27 7.81 11.36
C MET A 193 11.46 7.44 12.83
N GLU A 194 12.36 6.50 13.15
CA GLU A 194 12.72 6.19 14.54
C GLU A 194 13.29 7.40 15.29
N LYS A 195 14.12 8.21 14.61
CA LYS A 195 14.60 9.47 15.14
C LYS A 195 13.46 10.45 15.40
N LEU A 196 12.52 10.60 14.46
CA LEU A 196 11.32 11.41 14.65
C LEU A 196 10.54 10.95 15.89
N ALA A 197 10.32 9.65 16.04
CA ALA A 197 9.60 9.11 17.19
C ALA A 197 10.31 9.43 18.52
N THR A 198 11.64 9.31 18.54
CA THR A 198 12.47 9.66 19.70
C THR A 198 12.35 11.15 20.04
N ASP A 199 12.45 12.01 19.03
CA ASP A 199 12.34 13.46 19.22
C ASP A 199 10.94 13.87 19.72
N VAL A 200 9.87 13.22 19.23
CA VAL A 200 8.51 13.43 19.76
C VAL A 200 8.40 13.01 21.23
N ARG A 201 8.99 11.89 21.64
CA ARG A 201 8.96 11.45 23.04
C ARG A 201 9.66 12.44 23.98
N MET A 202 10.76 13.04 23.50
CA MET A 202 11.53 14.04 24.24
C MET A 202 10.81 15.40 24.29
N GLN A 203 10.29 15.88 23.16
CA GLN A 203 9.67 17.20 23.04
C GLN A 203 8.17 17.19 23.36
N LYS A 204 7.58 16.01 23.54
CA LYS A 204 6.14 15.73 23.71
C LYS A 204 5.27 16.01 22.50
N VAL A 205 5.56 17.07 21.73
CA VAL A 205 4.83 17.45 20.52
C VAL A 205 5.84 17.89 19.46
N VAL A 206 5.61 17.49 18.21
CA VAL A 206 6.32 17.99 17.03
C VAL A 206 5.31 18.52 16.02
N MET A 207 5.54 19.75 15.57
CA MET A 207 4.70 20.45 14.60
C MET A 207 5.02 20.05 13.17
N ILE A 208 4.04 20.18 12.27
CA ILE A 208 4.20 19.78 10.85
C ILE A 208 5.37 20.49 10.16
N ASN A 209 5.61 21.77 10.46
CA ASN A 209 6.71 22.55 9.88
C ASN A 209 8.11 22.08 10.35
N GLN A 210 8.18 21.32 11.44
CA GLN A 210 9.43 20.75 11.97
C GLN A 210 9.76 19.38 11.35
N LEU A 211 8.87 18.80 10.53
CA LEU A 211 9.03 17.44 10.02
C LEU A 211 10.01 17.32 8.86
N LYS A 212 10.33 18.42 8.17
CA LYS A 212 11.18 18.43 6.97
C LYS A 212 12.47 17.62 7.08
N PRO A 213 13.27 17.70 8.17
CA PRO A 213 14.52 16.96 8.28
C PRO A 213 14.35 15.43 8.26
N TYR A 214 13.26 14.90 8.82
CA TYR A 214 13.03 13.47 8.94
C TYR A 214 12.56 12.84 7.63
N PHE A 215 11.95 13.63 6.76
CA PHE A 215 11.42 13.15 5.49
C PHE A 215 12.39 13.34 4.33
N LYS A 216 13.68 13.60 4.59
CA LYS A 216 14.71 13.67 3.56
C LYS A 216 15.14 12.26 3.09
N PRO A 217 14.96 11.90 1.82
CA PRO A 217 15.53 10.67 1.25
C PRO A 217 17.04 10.54 1.44
N ALA A 218 17.51 9.32 1.69
CA ALA A 218 18.95 9.03 1.78
C ALA A 218 19.67 9.11 0.42
N ARG A 219 18.95 8.84 -0.67
CA ARG A 219 19.45 8.95 -2.05
C ARG A 219 18.38 9.62 -2.91
N MET A 220 18.80 10.57 -3.74
CA MET A 220 17.92 11.32 -4.64
C MET A 220 18.48 11.22 -6.07
N PRO A 221 17.65 10.87 -7.07
CA PRO A 221 18.01 11.02 -8.47
C PRO A 221 18.38 12.46 -8.81
N LYS A 222 19.19 12.64 -9.86
CA LYS A 222 19.48 13.97 -10.40
C LYS A 222 18.16 14.68 -10.76
N ASN A 223 17.97 15.90 -10.28
CA ASN A 223 16.77 16.73 -10.44
C ASN A 223 15.51 16.25 -9.68
N TYR A 224 15.64 15.36 -8.69
CA TYR A 224 14.52 15.05 -7.79
C TYR A 224 14.30 16.20 -6.79
N GLU A 225 13.16 16.87 -6.90
CA GLU A 225 12.68 17.80 -5.88
C GLU A 225 11.75 17.07 -4.92
N GLN A 226 12.18 16.98 -3.66
CA GLN A 226 11.33 16.43 -2.62
C GLN A 226 10.10 17.34 -2.44
N PRO A 227 8.88 16.79 -2.36
CA PRO A 227 7.73 17.55 -1.93
C PRO A 227 7.95 18.11 -0.52
N ASP A 228 8.11 19.42 -0.40
CA ASP A 228 8.28 20.12 0.87
C ASP A 228 7.04 20.93 1.21
N THR A 229 5.93 20.22 1.48
CA THR A 229 4.65 20.85 1.79
C THR A 229 4.03 20.21 3.02
N SER A 230 3.29 21.01 3.79
CA SER A 230 2.50 20.50 4.93
C SER A 230 1.54 19.38 4.52
N ILE A 231 1.01 19.43 3.29
CA ILE A 231 0.11 18.40 2.74
C ILE A 231 0.86 17.06 2.61
N TYR A 232 2.10 17.08 2.11
CA TYR A 232 2.92 15.87 1.98
C TYR A 232 3.18 15.23 3.35
N TYR A 233 3.65 16.01 4.33
CA TYR A 233 3.95 15.47 5.67
C TYR A 233 2.70 14.92 6.37
N ARG A 234 1.56 15.63 6.29
CA ARG A 234 0.29 15.14 6.86
C ARG A 234 -0.16 13.84 6.23
N ARG A 235 0.02 13.66 4.91
CA ARG A 235 -0.30 12.41 4.22
C ARG A 235 0.62 11.27 4.66
N MET A 236 1.92 11.52 4.79
CA MET A 236 2.88 10.54 5.29
C MET A 236 2.57 10.09 6.72
N LEU A 237 2.32 11.05 7.63
CA LEU A 237 1.93 10.74 9.01
C LEU A 237 0.61 9.99 9.09
N ALA A 238 -0.41 10.39 8.31
CA ALA A 238 -1.67 9.65 8.25
C ALA A 238 -1.49 8.22 7.73
N SER A 239 -0.49 7.99 6.87
CA SER A 239 -0.17 6.64 6.37
C SER A 239 0.50 5.79 7.46
N LEU A 240 1.44 6.39 8.20
CA LEU A 240 2.12 5.78 9.36
C LEU A 240 1.15 5.49 10.51
N ASP A 241 0.14 6.34 10.69
CA ASP A 241 -0.95 6.17 11.66
C ASP A 241 -1.83 4.98 11.28
N VAL A 242 -2.39 5.00 10.06
CA VAL A 242 -3.34 3.98 9.57
C VAL A 242 -2.71 2.58 9.48
N ILE A 243 -1.42 2.48 9.15
CA ILE A 243 -0.71 1.20 9.13
C ILE A 243 -0.36 0.68 10.54
N GLY A 244 -0.53 1.51 11.58
CA GLY A 244 -0.31 1.16 12.98
C GLY A 244 1.09 1.47 13.52
N TRP A 245 1.97 2.06 12.72
CA TRP A 245 3.35 2.31 13.13
C TRP A 245 3.45 3.39 14.21
N LEU A 246 2.70 4.51 14.09
CA LEU A 246 2.70 5.54 15.13
C LEU A 246 2.19 4.99 16.47
N ASP A 247 1.15 4.17 16.43
CA ASP A 247 0.56 3.51 17.59
C ASP A 247 1.58 2.62 18.31
N ALA A 248 2.30 1.79 17.55
CA ALA A 248 3.37 0.94 18.04
C ALA A 248 4.55 1.72 18.64
N GLN A 249 4.78 2.96 18.17
CA GLN A 249 5.76 3.87 18.75
C GLN A 249 5.22 4.68 19.96
N GLY A 250 3.99 4.47 20.39
CA GLY A 250 3.39 5.24 21.48
C GLY A 250 3.09 6.69 21.11
N LEU A 251 2.86 6.97 19.82
CA LEU A 251 2.59 8.30 19.28
C LEU A 251 1.16 8.40 18.75
N ALA A 252 0.66 9.63 18.62
CA ALA A 252 -0.64 9.93 18.04
C ALA A 252 -0.54 11.08 17.03
N PHE A 253 -1.31 11.00 15.94
CA PHE A 253 -1.43 12.06 14.94
C PHE A 253 -2.88 12.58 14.83
N GLU A 254 -3.24 13.43 15.78
CA GLU A 254 -4.62 13.86 16.04
C GLU A 254 -4.70 15.39 16.30
N PRO A 255 -5.91 15.98 16.40
CA PRO A 255 -6.07 17.41 16.68
C PRO A 255 -5.36 17.86 17.96
N ALA A 256 -4.80 19.08 17.93
CA ALA A 256 -4.13 19.72 19.04
C ALA A 256 -5.00 19.82 20.31
N SER A 257 -6.32 19.91 20.16
CA SER A 257 -7.29 19.91 21.27
C SER A 257 -7.19 18.70 22.20
N LYS A 258 -6.61 17.59 21.73
CA LYS A 258 -6.41 16.37 22.52
C LYS A 258 -5.12 16.36 23.36
N VAL A 259 -4.23 17.32 23.15
CA VAL A 259 -2.98 17.46 23.91
C VAL A 259 -3.27 18.15 25.24
N ARG A 260 -2.70 17.65 26.34
CA ARG A 260 -2.84 18.24 27.68
C ARG A 260 -2.36 19.69 27.74
N ASP A 261 -3.06 20.49 28.52
CA ASP A 261 -2.85 21.95 28.59
C ASP A 261 -1.50 22.36 29.20
N TYR A 262 -0.80 21.46 29.90
CA TYR A 262 0.55 21.74 30.40
C TYR A 262 1.63 21.67 29.31
N VAL A 263 1.32 21.11 28.13
CA VAL A 263 2.26 21.11 27.00
C VAL A 263 2.08 22.43 26.25
N LYS A 264 3.14 23.24 26.24
CA LYS A 264 3.11 24.54 25.57
C LYS A 264 3.01 24.37 24.06
N LEU A 265 1.84 24.70 23.51
CA LEU A 265 1.60 24.83 22.07
C LEU A 265 1.66 26.30 21.66
N PRO A 266 1.85 26.62 20.36
CA PRO A 266 1.72 28.00 19.89
C PRO A 266 0.33 28.56 20.20
N ASP A 267 0.26 29.79 20.72
CA ASP A 267 -0.99 30.42 21.18
C ASP A 267 -1.99 30.65 20.02
N ASP A 268 -1.50 30.77 18.79
CA ASP A 268 -2.28 30.95 17.57
C ASP A 268 -2.66 29.62 16.88
N LEU A 269 -2.26 28.47 17.44
CA LEU A 269 -2.52 27.17 16.84
C LEU A 269 -4.02 26.83 16.93
N ASN A 270 -4.67 26.71 15.79
CA ASN A 270 -6.05 26.23 15.71
C ASN A 270 -6.16 24.83 16.35
N SER A 271 -7.10 24.67 17.29
CA SER A 271 -7.30 23.46 18.10
C SER A 271 -7.64 22.20 17.28
N ASN A 272 -8.18 22.37 16.07
CA ASN A 272 -8.49 21.28 15.14
C ASN A 272 -7.29 20.88 14.25
N THR A 273 -6.18 21.61 14.34
CA THR A 273 -4.97 21.29 13.58
C THR A 273 -4.38 19.99 14.09
N LYS A 274 -4.17 19.03 13.19
CA LYS A 274 -3.47 17.79 13.54
C LYS A 274 -1.99 18.05 13.84
N VAL A 275 -1.53 17.53 14.97
CA VAL A 275 -0.13 17.57 15.43
C VAL A 275 0.33 16.16 15.76
N LEU A 276 1.65 15.92 15.73
CA LEU A 276 2.25 14.65 16.11
C LEU A 276 2.70 14.76 17.56
N TYR A 277 2.26 13.85 18.43
CA TYR A 277 2.55 13.95 19.85
C TYR A 277 2.65 12.59 20.53
N ASP A 278 3.32 12.59 21.68
CA ASP A 278 3.48 11.41 22.53
C ASP A 278 2.18 11.07 23.27
N LYS A 279 1.79 9.80 23.31
CA LYS A 279 0.52 9.41 23.94
C LYS A 279 0.45 9.71 25.44
N SER A 280 1.58 9.90 26.14
CA SER A 280 1.59 10.30 27.55
C SER A 280 0.99 11.69 27.80
N VAL A 281 0.82 12.50 26.75
CA VAL A 281 0.23 13.85 26.85
C VAL A 281 -1.18 13.95 26.26
N ILE A 282 -1.87 12.82 26.04
CA ILE A 282 -3.31 12.81 25.73
C ILE A 282 -4.09 13.28 26.97
N LYS A 283 -5.08 14.15 26.78
CA LYS A 283 -6.02 14.57 27.83
C LYS A 283 -6.72 13.38 28.47
#